data_AF-A0A528DLN5-F1
#
_entry.id   AF-A0A528DLN5-F1
#
_cell.length_a   1.000
_cell.length_b   1.000
_cell.length_c   1.000
_cell.angle_alpha   90.00
_cell.angle_beta   90.00
_cell.angle_gamma   90.00
#
_symmetry.space_group_name_H-M   'P 1'
#
loop_
_entity.id
_entity.type
_entity.pdbx_description
1 polymer ?
#
loop_
_entity_poly.entity_id
_entity_poly.type
_entity_poly.pdbx_seq_one_letter_code
_entity_poly.pdbx_strand_id
1 'polypeptide(L)' 'MREGPDIARIASLVGDPARANMLTALMGGTALTASELALEAG' A
#
# COMPACT_ATOMS: atom_id res chain seq x y z
N MET A 1 -23.35 -11.21 -6.09
CA MET A 1 -22.13 -10.40 -5.86
C MET A 1 -22.57 -9.12 -5.20
N ARG A 2 -21.99 -8.73 -4.04
CA ARG A 2 -22.25 -7.40 -3.49
C ARG A 2 -21.57 -6.41 -4.43
N GLU A 3 -22.34 -5.54 -5.06
CA GLU A 3 -21.85 -4.52 -5.99
C GLU A 3 -21.06 -3.48 -5.20
N GLY A 4 -19.77 -3.70 -5.03
CA GLY A 4 -18.90 -2.78 -4.33
C GLY A 4 -17.52 -3.37 -4.02
N PRO A 5 -16.50 -2.52 -3.85
CA PRO A 5 -15.19 -2.97 -3.39
C PRO A 5 -15.32 -3.63 -2.02
N ASP A 6 -14.61 -4.74 -1.83
CA ASP A 6 -14.50 -5.41 -0.55
C ASP A 6 -13.69 -4.53 0.42
N ILE A 7 -14.39 -3.63 1.11
CA ILE A 7 -13.80 -2.66 2.02
C ILE A 7 -13.03 -3.36 3.14
N ALA A 8 -13.53 -4.47 3.67
CA ALA A 8 -12.87 -5.20 4.75
C ALA A 8 -11.51 -5.74 4.29
N ARG A 9 -11.44 -6.29 3.07
CA ARG A 9 -10.19 -6.77 2.48
C ARG A 9 -9.23 -5.63 2.14
N ILE A 10 -9.72 -4.49 1.64
CA ILE A 10 -8.84 -3.35 1.33
C ILE A 10 -8.30 -2.72 2.61
N ALA A 11 -9.15 -2.54 3.62
CA ALA A 11 -8.75 -1.99 4.91
C ALA A 11 -7.71 -2.87 5.61
N SER A 12 -7.83 -4.21 5.52
CA SER A 12 -6.82 -5.10 6.09
C SER A 12 -5.46 -5.02 5.38
N LEU A 13 -5.45 -4.69 4.08
CA LEU A 13 -4.21 -4.45 3.34
C LEU A 13 -3.57 -3.11 3.71
N VAL A 14 -4.35 -2.02 3.72
CA VAL A 14 -3.85 -0.67 4.00
C VAL A 14 -3.51 -0.46 5.47
N GLY A 15 -4.15 -1.18 6.39
CA GLY A 15 -3.90 -1.06 7.83
C GLY A 15 -2.58 -1.65 8.32
N ASP A 16 -1.84 -2.37 7.47
CA ASP A 16 -0.48 -2.83 7.79
C ASP A 16 0.52 -1.68 7.64
N PRO A 17 1.30 -1.31 8.68
CA PRO A 17 2.18 -0.14 8.65
C PRO A 17 3.17 -0.15 7.48
N ALA A 18 3.81 -1.30 7.22
CA ALA A 18 4.76 -1.44 6.12
C ALA A 18 4.10 -1.19 4.76
N ARG A 19 2.94 -1.81 4.51
CA ARG A 19 2.17 -1.57 3.28
C ARG A 19 1.64 -0.14 3.17
N ALA A 20 1.24 0.49 4.27
CA ALA A 20 0.79 1.87 4.28
C ALA A 20 1.90 2.84 3.84
N ASN A 21 3.12 2.63 4.35
CA ASN A 21 4.26 3.45 3.97
C ASN A 21 4.63 3.26 2.51
N MET A 22 4.73 2.00 2.05
CA MET A 22 4.98 1.68 0.64
C MET A 22 3.93 2.29 -0.30
N LEU A 23 2.65 2.22 0.06
CA LEU A 23 1.57 2.84 -0.71
C LEU A 23 1.73 4.37 -0.77
N THR A 24 2.06 5.01 0.35
CA THR A 24 2.30 6.46 0.42
C THR A 24 3.46 6.87 -0.48
N ALA A 25 4.55 6.10 -0.47
CA ALA A 25 5.72 6.34 -1.32
C ALA A 25 5.37 6.25 -2.81
N LEU A 26 4.59 5.25 -3.22
CA LEU A 26 4.11 5.11 -4.60
C LEU A 26 3.16 6.24 -5.03
N MET A 27 2.34 6.75 -4.11
CA MET A 27 1.47 7.91 -4.36
C MET A 27 2.26 9.21 -4.58
N GLY A 28 3.55 9.25 -4.23
CA GLY A 28 4.46 10.37 -4.51
C GLY A 28 4.81 10.55 -5.99
N GLY A 29 4.47 9.59 -6.86
CA GLY A 29 4.65 9.69 -8.32
C GLY A 29 6.04 9.31 -8.84
N THR A 30 6.95 8.90 -7.95
CA THR A 30 8.28 8.39 -8.32
C THR A 30 8.22 6.89 -8.56
N ALA A 31 8.89 6.40 -9.60
CA ALA A 31 9.10 4.97 -9.80
C ALA A 31 10.18 4.48 -8.82
N LEU A 32 9.78 3.60 -7.90
CA LEU A 32 10.67 3.00 -6.91
C LEU A 32 11.00 1.56 -7.30
N THR A 33 12.25 1.17 -7.11
CA THR A 33 12.69 -0.23 -7.16
C THR A 33 12.19 -0.99 -5.93
N ALA A 34 12.26 -2.33 -5.99
CA ALA A 34 11.85 -3.17 -4.86
C ALA A 34 12.65 -2.87 -3.59
N SER A 35 13.96 -2.60 -3.71
CA SER A 35 14.82 -2.29 -2.57
C SER A 35 14.51 -0.93 -1.96
N GLU A 36 14.24 0.08 -2.79
CA GLU A 36 13.83 1.41 -2.30
C GLU A 36 12.47 1.35 -1.62
N LEU A 37 11.53 0.58 -2.17
CA LEU A 37 10.22 0.38 -1.56
C LEU A 37 10.31 -0.36 -0.21
N ALA A 38 11.24 -1.31 -0.09
CA ALA A 38 11.51 -2.00 1.17
C ALA A 38 12.11 -1.06 2.23
N LEU A 39 12.86 -0.02 1.85
CA LEU A 39 13.32 0.99 2.80
C LEU A 39 12.17 1.85 3.31
N GLU A 40 11.22 2.21 2.44
CA GLU A 40 10.02 2.96 2.84
C GLU A 40 9.09 2.15 3.77
N ALA A 41 9.09 0.82 3.65
CA ALA A 41 8.32 -0.05 4.54
C ALA A 41 8.69 0.11 6.02
N GLY A 42 9.92 0.55 6.33
CA GLY A 42 10.49 0.62 7.68
C GLY A 42 11.32 -0.61 8.04
#